data_AF-A0A7S0BVU2-F1
#
_entry.id   AF-A0A7S0BVU2-F1
#
_cell.length_a   1.000
_cell.length_b   1.000
_cell.length_c   1.000
_cell.angle_alpha   90.00
_cell.angle_beta   90.00
_cell.angle_gamma   90.00
#
_symmetry.space_group_name_H-M   'P 1'
#
loop_
_entity.id
_entity.type
_entity.pdbx_description
1 polymer ?
#
loop_
_entity_poly.entity_id
_entity_poly.type
_entity_poly.pdbx_seq_one_letter_code
_entity_poly.pdbx_strand_id
1 'polypeptide(L)'
;ADLNTFALRVIAPHSFAVKYAIGRSRPEEIAFAISNGEIPFENLPLDVQQAMSAIDRRFDGGLPTAPQFTAYIEGSPDHPSWPAMHSAASQTSFWMSVVLNLTHDQLCQARLVDYSVAYARTVAGVHFPSDNLDGLNLGQEVLASLLADHLWNTYGSQRSLVQDKIEKMRFDWNTFDPSDPCPYISK
;
A
#
# COMPACT_ATOMS: atom_id res chain seq x y z
N ALA A 1 -5.70 1.09 -21.63
CA ALA A 1 -6.20 0.20 -20.56
C ALA A 1 -5.27 -0.98 -20.30
N ASP A 2 -4.61 -1.56 -21.32
CA ASP A 2 -3.80 -2.78 -21.19
C ASP A 2 -2.85 -2.80 -19.99
N LEU A 3 -1.87 -1.89 -19.91
CA LEU A 3 -0.84 -1.91 -18.86
C LEU A 3 -1.40 -1.85 -17.44
N ASN A 4 -2.45 -1.05 -17.22
CA ASN A 4 -3.10 -0.98 -15.92
C ASN A 4 -3.77 -2.32 -15.57
N THR A 5 -4.49 -2.92 -16.52
CA THR A 5 -5.12 -4.24 -16.33
C THR A 5 -4.08 -5.35 -16.15
N PHE A 6 -2.99 -5.31 -16.93
CA PHE A 6 -1.86 -6.22 -16.80
C PHE A 6 -1.26 -6.15 -15.40
N ALA A 7 -0.97 -4.95 -14.91
CA ALA A 7 -0.40 -4.73 -13.59
C ALA A 7 -1.28 -5.33 -12.49
N LEU A 8 -2.57 -5.01 -12.48
CA LEU A 8 -3.51 -5.57 -11.50
C LEU A 8 -3.56 -7.11 -11.60
N ARG A 9 -3.62 -7.65 -12.82
CA ARG A 9 -3.71 -9.10 -13.06
C ARG A 9 -2.51 -9.86 -12.48
N VAL A 10 -1.30 -9.33 -12.63
CA VAL A 10 -0.10 -10.02 -12.14
C VAL A 10 0.17 -9.77 -10.67
N ILE A 11 -0.16 -8.59 -10.14
CA ILE A 11 0.11 -8.23 -8.73
C ILE A 11 -0.87 -8.91 -7.78
N ALA A 12 -2.16 -8.97 -8.13
CA ALA A 12 -3.19 -9.43 -7.19
C ALA A 12 -2.93 -10.85 -6.64
N PRO A 13 -2.57 -11.87 -7.46
CA PRO A 13 -2.26 -13.19 -6.95
C PRO A 13 -1.09 -13.21 -5.95
N HIS A 14 -0.04 -12.41 -6.19
CA HIS A 14 1.11 -12.32 -5.28
C HIS A 14 0.72 -11.67 -3.95
N SER A 15 -0.03 -10.56 -4.01
CA SER A 15 -0.53 -9.89 -2.80
C SER A 15 -1.41 -10.81 -1.97
N PHE A 16 -2.35 -11.53 -2.59
CA PHE A 16 -3.23 -12.45 -1.87
C PHE A 16 -2.52 -13.70 -1.37
N ALA A 17 -1.57 -14.26 -2.14
CA ALA A 17 -0.78 -15.40 -1.67
C ALA A 17 -0.03 -15.05 -0.38
N VAL A 18 0.60 -13.87 -0.33
CA VAL A 18 1.34 -13.42 0.85
C VAL A 18 0.40 -13.07 2.01
N LYS A 19 -0.77 -12.47 1.73
CA LYS A 19 -1.81 -12.22 2.75
C LYS A 19 -2.18 -13.47 3.52
N TYR A 20 -2.52 -14.54 2.81
CA TYR A 20 -2.96 -15.78 3.45
C TYR A 20 -1.81 -16.61 4.01
N ALA A 21 -0.60 -16.47 3.45
CA ALA A 21 0.58 -17.15 3.98
C ALA A 21 1.02 -16.59 5.34
N ILE A 22 0.92 -15.28 5.55
CA ILE A 22 1.40 -14.61 6.78
C ILE A 22 0.28 -14.28 7.77
N GLY A 23 -0.88 -13.81 7.30
CA GLY A 23 -2.07 -13.67 8.15
C GLY A 23 -2.04 -12.54 9.19
N ARG A 24 -1.68 -11.30 8.79
CA ARG A 24 -1.73 -10.15 9.71
C ARG A 24 -3.16 -9.70 10.01
N SER A 25 -3.52 -9.55 11.29
CA SER A 25 -4.77 -8.93 11.74
C SER A 25 -4.91 -7.48 11.26
N ARG A 26 -6.15 -7.03 11.14
CA ARG A 26 -6.56 -5.68 10.75
C ARG A 26 -6.48 -4.72 11.93
N PRO A 27 -6.36 -3.40 11.68
CA PRO A 27 -6.36 -2.41 12.74
C PRO A 27 -7.61 -2.48 13.63
N GLU A 28 -8.79 -2.72 13.04
CA GLU A 28 -10.05 -2.85 13.77
C GLU A 28 -10.06 -4.04 14.75
N GLU A 29 -9.48 -5.18 14.35
CA GLU A 29 -9.39 -6.38 15.20
C GLU A 29 -8.50 -6.11 16.42
N ILE A 30 -7.35 -5.45 16.21
CA ILE A 30 -6.43 -5.10 17.29
C ILE A 30 -7.04 -4.06 18.23
N ALA A 31 -7.66 -3.00 17.69
CA ALA A 31 -8.29 -1.96 18.51
C ALA A 31 -9.43 -2.53 19.35
N PHE A 32 -10.25 -3.43 18.77
CA PHE A 32 -11.34 -4.09 19.48
C PHE A 32 -10.83 -5.07 20.55
N ALA A 33 -9.78 -5.84 20.27
CA ALA A 33 -9.16 -6.73 21.25
C ALA A 33 -8.59 -5.96 22.45
N ILE A 34 -8.00 -4.78 22.24
CA ILE A 34 -7.58 -3.90 23.34
C ILE A 34 -8.81 -3.41 24.12
N SER A 35 -9.85 -2.93 23.41
CA SER A 35 -11.06 -2.39 24.04
C SER A 35 -11.80 -3.43 24.90
N ASN A 36 -11.72 -4.72 24.56
CA ASN A 36 -12.34 -5.80 25.32
C ASN A 36 -11.41 -6.40 26.39
N GLY A 37 -10.19 -5.89 26.53
CA GLY A 37 -9.20 -6.38 27.49
C GLY A 37 -8.54 -7.71 27.11
N GLU A 38 -8.68 -8.18 25.86
CA GLU A 38 -7.96 -9.36 25.36
C GLU A 38 -6.46 -9.06 25.20
N ILE A 39 -6.13 -7.81 24.85
CA ILE A 39 -4.77 -7.28 24.88
C ILE A 39 -4.67 -6.34 26.09
N PRO A 40 -3.84 -6.66 27.11
CA PRO A 40 -3.75 -5.85 28.32
C PRO A 40 -3.24 -4.43 28.04
N PHE A 41 -4.05 -3.43 28.39
CA PHE A 41 -3.81 -2.03 28.08
C PHE A 41 -2.50 -1.50 28.71
N GLU A 42 -2.20 -1.92 29.92
CA GLU A 42 -1.02 -1.53 30.70
C GLU A 42 0.30 -1.95 30.05
N ASN A 43 0.27 -2.96 29.18
CA ASN A 43 1.45 -3.46 28.46
C ASN A 43 1.68 -2.73 27.13
N LEU A 44 0.77 -1.84 26.73
CA LEU A 44 0.88 -1.12 25.46
C LEU A 44 1.88 0.05 25.56
N PRO A 45 2.54 0.42 24.45
CA PRO A 45 3.28 1.67 24.35
C PRO A 45 2.41 2.88 24.73
N LEU A 46 3.02 3.91 25.33
CA LEU A 46 2.29 5.06 25.89
C LEU A 46 1.48 5.83 24.84
N ASP A 47 2.02 5.97 23.64
CA ASP A 47 1.33 6.58 22.49
C ASP A 47 0.09 5.77 22.08
N VAL A 48 0.17 4.44 22.10
CA VAL A 48 -0.98 3.57 21.84
C VAL A 48 -2.01 3.70 22.96
N GLN A 49 -1.59 3.73 24.24
CA GLN A 49 -2.50 3.96 25.37
C GLN A 49 -3.26 5.29 25.24
N GLN A 50 -2.56 6.36 24.84
CA GLN A 50 -3.16 7.67 24.61
C GLN A 50 -4.18 7.65 23.46
N ALA A 51 -3.86 6.97 22.36
CA ALA A 51 -4.76 6.80 21.23
C ALA A 51 -6.02 6.02 21.61
N MET A 52 -5.86 4.90 22.32
CA MET A 52 -6.98 4.09 22.80
C MET A 52 -7.85 4.83 23.81
N SER A 53 -7.25 5.59 24.73
CA SER A 53 -8.02 6.45 25.64
C SER A 53 -8.85 7.52 24.91
N ALA A 54 -8.40 7.99 23.75
CA ALA A 54 -9.17 8.90 22.92
C ALA A 54 -10.36 8.22 22.23
N ILE A 55 -10.20 6.95 21.86
CA ILE A 55 -11.28 6.10 21.34
C ILE A 55 -12.32 5.85 22.44
N ASP A 56 -11.91 5.47 23.64
CA ASP A 56 -12.84 5.20 24.76
C ASP A 56 -13.73 6.41 25.08
N ARG A 57 -13.14 7.62 25.08
CA ARG A 57 -13.90 8.86 25.27
C ARG A 57 -14.92 9.11 24.16
N ARG A 58 -14.62 8.69 22.92
CA ARG A 58 -15.52 8.87 21.78
C ARG A 58 -16.71 7.91 21.82
N PHE A 59 -16.51 6.72 22.37
CA PHE A 59 -17.51 5.65 22.40
C PHE A 59 -18.07 5.35 23.80
N ASP A 60 -17.90 6.27 24.75
CA ASP A 60 -18.44 6.17 26.12
C ASP A 60 -18.06 4.86 26.84
N GLY A 61 -16.78 4.51 26.79
CA GLY A 61 -16.22 3.36 27.53
C GLY A 61 -15.62 2.24 26.69
N GLY A 62 -15.43 2.44 25.38
CA GLY A 62 -14.73 1.50 24.49
C GLY A 62 -15.47 1.29 23.17
N LEU A 63 -14.86 0.58 22.21
CA LEU A 63 -15.46 0.26 20.91
C LEU A 63 -16.59 -0.77 21.06
N PRO A 64 -17.84 -0.44 20.68
CA PRO A 64 -18.93 -1.42 20.74
C PRO A 64 -18.74 -2.62 19.79
N THR A 65 -18.17 -2.40 18.60
CA THR A 65 -17.81 -3.44 17.62
C THR A 65 -16.52 -3.09 16.89
N ALA A 66 -15.84 -4.08 16.30
CA ALA A 66 -14.60 -3.85 15.54
C ALA A 66 -14.81 -2.87 14.36
N PRO A 67 -15.83 -3.03 13.48
CA PRO A 67 -16.04 -2.14 12.33
C PRO A 67 -16.14 -0.64 12.66
N GLN A 68 -16.57 -0.28 13.88
CA GLN A 68 -16.68 1.12 14.31
C GLN A 68 -15.34 1.84 14.44
N PHE A 69 -14.22 1.10 14.44
CA PHE A 69 -12.89 1.67 14.30
C PHE A 69 -12.65 2.24 12.89
N THR A 70 -13.35 1.73 11.89
CA THR A 70 -13.12 2.07 10.48
C THR A 70 -14.10 3.13 9.96
N ALA A 71 -13.82 3.66 8.77
CA ALA A 71 -14.73 4.54 8.05
C ALA A 71 -15.88 3.80 7.33
N TYR A 72 -15.88 2.46 7.36
CA TYR A 72 -16.83 1.61 6.65
C TYR A 72 -17.77 0.92 7.65
N ILE A 73 -19.06 0.83 7.31
CA ILE A 73 -20.04 0.22 8.22
C ILE A 73 -19.78 -1.28 8.38
N GLU A 74 -19.31 -1.91 7.31
CA GLU A 74 -18.94 -3.31 7.24
C GLU A 74 -17.56 -3.63 7.82
N GLY A 75 -16.73 -2.62 8.09
CA GLY A 75 -15.35 -2.82 8.53
C GLY A 75 -14.38 -3.00 7.36
N SER A 76 -13.28 -3.72 7.61
CA SER A 76 -12.33 -4.06 6.56
C SER A 76 -12.79 -5.27 5.73
N PRO A 77 -12.29 -5.45 4.48
CA PRO A 77 -12.60 -6.65 3.69
C PRO A 77 -12.12 -7.94 4.36
N ASP A 78 -12.88 -9.04 4.15
CA ASP A 78 -12.68 -10.40 4.67
C ASP A 78 -11.42 -11.11 4.13
N HIS A 79 -10.25 -10.51 4.37
CA HIS A 79 -8.94 -11.07 4.10
C HIS A 79 -7.88 -10.36 4.97
N PRO A 80 -6.72 -10.99 5.22
CA PRO A 80 -5.68 -10.43 6.08
C PRO A 80 -5.22 -9.03 5.66
N SER A 81 -4.70 -8.26 6.62
CA SER A 81 -4.29 -6.87 6.41
C SER A 81 -3.08 -6.78 5.48
N TRP A 82 -2.01 -7.51 5.78
CA TRP A 82 -0.72 -7.30 5.13
C TRP A 82 -0.48 -8.22 3.93
N PRO A 83 0.09 -7.73 2.82
CA PRO A 83 0.27 -6.32 2.47
C PRO A 83 -1.03 -5.72 1.91
N ALA A 84 -1.17 -4.40 1.87
CA ALA A 84 -2.36 -3.75 1.34
C ALA A 84 -2.44 -3.91 -0.20
N MET A 85 -3.49 -4.58 -0.70
CA MET A 85 -3.62 -4.85 -2.15
C MET A 85 -3.87 -3.58 -2.96
N HIS A 86 -4.61 -2.60 -2.42
CA HIS A 86 -4.80 -1.30 -3.08
C HIS A 86 -3.45 -0.60 -3.31
N SER A 87 -2.57 -0.66 -2.32
CA SER A 87 -1.22 -0.11 -2.36
C SER A 87 -0.35 -0.89 -3.34
N ALA A 88 -0.42 -2.23 -3.32
CA ALA A 88 0.29 -3.06 -4.29
C ALA A 88 -0.17 -2.83 -5.73
N ALA A 89 -1.47 -2.63 -5.97
CA ALA A 89 -2.00 -2.36 -7.29
C ALA A 89 -1.72 -0.93 -7.79
N SER A 90 -1.45 0.02 -6.88
CA SER A 90 -1.17 1.41 -7.25
C SER A 90 0.28 1.57 -7.69
N GLN A 91 0.53 1.23 -8.96
CA GLN A 91 1.86 1.24 -9.56
C GLN A 91 1.93 2.17 -10.77
N THR A 92 1.04 3.17 -10.82
CA THR A 92 0.89 4.06 -11.97
C THR A 92 2.19 4.80 -12.25
N SER A 93 2.82 5.33 -11.21
CA SER A 93 4.13 6.00 -11.31
C SER A 93 5.19 5.10 -11.92
N PHE A 94 5.25 3.85 -11.49
CA PHE A 94 6.28 2.93 -11.94
C PHE A 94 6.10 2.52 -13.40
N TRP A 95 4.97 1.90 -13.77
CA TRP A 95 4.82 1.43 -15.15
C TRP A 95 4.75 2.59 -16.16
N MET A 96 4.16 3.74 -15.81
CA MET A 96 4.14 4.91 -16.70
C MET A 96 5.54 5.45 -16.94
N SER A 97 6.39 5.52 -15.91
CA SER A 97 7.76 5.99 -16.06
C SER A 97 8.58 5.10 -17.01
N VAL A 98 8.27 3.79 -17.07
CA VAL A 98 8.92 2.85 -17.98
C VAL A 98 8.43 3.03 -19.42
N VAL A 99 7.14 3.19 -19.67
CA VAL A 99 6.61 3.23 -21.05
C VAL A 99 6.49 4.63 -21.66
N LEU A 100 6.50 5.68 -20.84
CA LEU A 100 6.40 7.07 -21.28
C LEU A 100 7.70 7.83 -20.97
N ASN A 101 7.86 9.00 -21.60
CA ASN A 101 8.89 9.97 -21.23
C ASN A 101 8.23 11.05 -20.37
N LEU A 102 8.05 10.76 -19.08
CA LEU A 102 7.43 11.69 -18.14
C LEU A 102 8.36 12.86 -17.85
N THR A 103 7.80 14.07 -17.75
CA THR A 103 8.51 15.16 -17.09
C THR A 103 8.70 14.83 -15.62
N HIS A 104 9.62 15.55 -14.96
CA HIS A 104 9.82 15.39 -13.53
C HIS A 104 8.50 15.58 -12.75
N ASP A 105 7.81 16.69 -12.99
CA ASP A 105 6.55 17.00 -12.31
C ASP A 105 5.49 15.91 -12.52
N GLN A 106 5.40 15.34 -13.73
CA GLN A 106 4.47 14.25 -14.04
C GLN A 106 4.78 12.98 -13.24
N LEU A 107 6.06 12.63 -13.09
CA LEU A 107 6.46 11.49 -12.25
C LEU A 107 6.10 11.72 -10.79
N CYS A 108 6.29 12.94 -10.28
CA CYS A 108 5.98 13.26 -8.89
C CYS A 108 4.49 13.25 -8.59
N GLN A 109 3.68 13.78 -9.51
CA GLN A 109 2.21 13.66 -9.40
C GLN A 109 1.78 12.19 -9.47
N ALA A 110 2.40 11.37 -10.33
CA ALA A 110 2.07 9.95 -10.38
C ALA A 110 2.41 9.22 -9.07
N ARG A 111 3.54 9.56 -8.42
CA ARG A 111 3.91 8.99 -7.11
C ARG A 111 2.95 9.43 -6.01
N LEU A 112 2.52 10.69 -6.02
CA LEU A 112 1.50 11.18 -5.09
C LEU A 112 0.18 10.44 -5.25
N VAL A 113 -0.24 10.12 -6.47
CA VAL A 113 -1.44 9.30 -6.72
C VAL A 113 -1.28 7.92 -6.08
N ASP A 114 -0.15 7.25 -6.31
CA ASP A 114 0.10 5.93 -5.76
C ASP A 114 0.10 5.92 -4.23
N TYR A 115 0.78 6.90 -3.62
CA TYR A 115 0.77 7.07 -2.18
C TYR A 115 -0.61 7.44 -1.64
N SER A 116 -1.38 8.28 -2.34
CA SER A 116 -2.72 8.70 -1.90
C SER A 116 -3.68 7.51 -1.82
N VAL A 117 -3.65 6.61 -2.80
CA VAL A 117 -4.46 5.37 -2.78
C VAL A 117 -4.07 4.49 -1.59
N ALA A 118 -2.77 4.37 -1.34
CA ALA A 118 -2.25 3.58 -0.23
C ALA A 118 -2.63 4.20 1.13
N TYR A 119 -2.29 5.46 1.35
CA TYR A 119 -2.51 6.20 2.59
C TYR A 119 -4.00 6.32 2.95
N ALA A 120 -4.89 6.47 1.95
CA ALA A 120 -6.33 6.48 2.17
C ALA A 120 -6.82 5.23 2.92
N ARG A 121 -6.14 4.09 2.79
CA ARG A 121 -6.51 2.87 3.52
C ARG A 121 -6.19 2.94 5.02
N THR A 122 -5.15 3.68 5.40
CA THR A 122 -4.87 3.99 6.81
C THR A 122 -5.85 5.00 7.36
N VAL A 123 -6.16 6.06 6.59
CA VAL A 123 -7.19 7.04 6.98
C VAL A 123 -8.54 6.36 7.20
N ALA A 124 -8.88 5.36 6.39
CA ALA A 124 -10.11 4.59 6.53
C ALA A 124 -10.08 3.55 7.67
N GLY A 125 -8.94 3.38 8.38
CA GLY A 125 -8.81 2.45 9.50
C GLY A 125 -8.65 0.97 9.12
N VAL A 126 -8.39 0.63 7.86
CA VAL A 126 -8.38 -0.77 7.39
C VAL A 126 -6.98 -1.35 7.13
N HIS A 127 -5.94 -0.52 7.10
CA HIS A 127 -4.54 -0.94 6.92
C HIS A 127 -3.59 -0.11 7.78
N PHE A 128 -2.55 -0.75 8.31
CA PHE A 128 -1.44 -0.05 8.96
C PHE A 128 -0.59 0.68 7.90
N PRO A 129 0.13 1.76 8.27
CA PRO A 129 1.08 2.42 7.37
C PRO A 129 2.09 1.44 6.73
N SER A 130 2.60 0.48 7.51
CA SER A 130 3.51 -0.56 7.00
C SER A 130 2.86 -1.44 5.92
N ASP A 131 1.57 -1.77 6.03
CA ASP A 131 0.89 -2.59 5.02
C ASP A 131 0.85 -1.88 3.67
N ASN A 132 0.77 -0.55 3.72
CA ASN A 132 0.73 0.29 2.54
C ASN A 132 2.10 0.40 1.86
N LEU A 133 3.16 0.69 2.63
CA LEU A 133 4.52 0.80 2.11
C LEU A 133 5.01 -0.54 1.55
N ASP A 134 4.79 -1.63 2.28
CA ASP A 134 5.15 -2.97 1.82
C ASP A 134 4.32 -3.39 0.60
N GLY A 135 3.05 -2.99 0.54
CA GLY A 135 2.22 -3.17 -0.64
C GLY A 135 2.81 -2.48 -1.87
N LEU A 136 3.11 -1.17 -1.76
CA LEU A 136 3.71 -0.39 -2.86
C LEU A 136 5.01 -1.02 -3.36
N ASN A 137 5.90 -1.44 -2.45
CA ASN A 137 7.14 -2.11 -2.79
C ASN A 137 6.89 -3.49 -3.45
N LEU A 138 6.00 -4.33 -2.91
CA LEU A 138 5.65 -5.62 -3.52
C LEU A 138 5.13 -5.45 -4.96
N GLY A 139 4.24 -4.48 -5.19
CA GLY A 139 3.68 -4.21 -6.51
C GLY A 139 4.76 -3.84 -7.52
N GLN A 140 5.70 -2.99 -7.12
CA GLN A 140 6.84 -2.61 -7.94
C GLN A 140 7.73 -3.82 -8.27
N GLU A 141 8.03 -4.67 -7.29
CA GLU A 141 8.88 -5.86 -7.50
C GLU A 141 8.28 -6.86 -8.49
N VAL A 142 6.97 -7.12 -8.36
CA VAL A 142 6.26 -8.02 -9.29
C VAL A 142 6.30 -7.44 -10.71
N LEU A 143 6.06 -6.14 -10.86
CA LEU A 143 6.12 -5.49 -12.17
C LEU A 143 7.53 -5.45 -12.74
N ALA A 144 8.54 -5.12 -11.93
CA ALA A 144 9.94 -5.08 -12.37
C ALA A 144 10.38 -6.42 -12.95
N SER A 145 9.85 -7.52 -12.43
CA SER A 145 10.15 -8.88 -12.86
C SER A 145 9.43 -9.31 -14.15
N LEU A 146 8.28 -8.72 -14.47
CA LEU A 146 7.37 -9.22 -15.52
C LEU A 146 7.12 -8.22 -16.67
N LEU A 147 7.36 -6.94 -16.45
CA LEU A 147 6.96 -5.88 -17.37
C LEU A 147 7.77 -5.91 -18.68
N ALA A 148 9.07 -6.20 -18.62
CA ALA A 148 9.91 -6.29 -19.82
C ALA A 148 9.44 -7.41 -20.76
N ASP A 149 9.09 -8.57 -20.20
CA ASP A 149 8.56 -9.70 -20.97
C ASP A 149 7.18 -9.42 -21.53
N HIS A 150 6.29 -8.78 -20.77
CA HIS A 150 4.98 -8.35 -21.29
C HIS A 150 5.13 -7.39 -22.47
N LEU A 151 5.97 -6.36 -22.33
CA LEU A 151 6.16 -5.36 -23.39
C LEU A 151 6.82 -5.95 -24.64
N TRP A 152 7.75 -6.90 -24.49
CA TRP A 152 8.34 -7.60 -25.63
C TRP A 152 7.32 -8.49 -26.33
N ASN A 153 6.60 -9.33 -25.60
CA ASN A 153 5.63 -10.28 -26.16
C ASN A 153 4.42 -9.59 -26.80
N THR A 154 3.95 -8.49 -26.22
CA THR A 154 2.74 -7.80 -26.70
C THR A 154 3.03 -6.73 -27.75
N TYR A 155 4.17 -6.04 -27.65
CA TYR A 155 4.46 -4.85 -28.49
C TYR A 155 5.78 -4.93 -29.26
N GLY A 156 6.55 -6.01 -29.14
CA GLY A 156 7.83 -6.17 -29.82
C GLY A 156 8.94 -5.25 -29.29
N SER A 157 8.82 -4.77 -28.04
CA SER A 157 9.83 -3.91 -27.42
C SER A 157 11.18 -4.61 -27.25
N GLN A 158 12.28 -3.84 -27.15
CA GLN A 158 13.60 -4.42 -26.85
C GLN A 158 13.71 -4.73 -25.35
N ARG A 159 13.59 -6.02 -25.00
CA ARG A 159 13.57 -6.50 -23.61
C ARG A 159 14.71 -5.93 -22.74
N SER A 160 15.94 -5.91 -23.24
CA SER A 160 17.11 -5.41 -22.50
C SER A 160 17.01 -3.92 -22.18
N LEU A 161 16.62 -3.09 -23.16
CA LEU A 161 16.45 -1.65 -22.96
C LEU A 161 15.32 -1.34 -21.98
N VAL A 162 14.25 -2.13 -22.00
CA VAL A 162 13.17 -2.01 -21.03
C VAL A 162 13.65 -2.39 -19.63
N GLN A 163 14.42 -3.47 -19.50
CA GLN A 163 15.01 -3.87 -18.20
C GLN A 163 15.92 -2.76 -17.65
N ASP A 164 16.78 -2.18 -18.47
CA ASP A 164 17.65 -1.08 -18.05
C ASP A 164 16.84 0.14 -17.56
N LYS A 165 15.69 0.41 -18.20
CA LYS A 165 14.80 1.50 -17.79
C LYS A 165 14.05 1.14 -16.51
N ILE A 166 13.60 -0.10 -16.35
CA ILE A 166 12.99 -0.61 -15.11
C ILE A 166 13.93 -0.36 -13.94
N GLU A 167 15.20 -0.81 -14.01
CA GLU A 167 16.14 -0.64 -12.89
C GLU A 167 16.39 0.82 -12.53
N LYS A 168 16.41 1.72 -13.53
CA LYS A 168 16.56 3.17 -13.31
C LYS A 168 15.34 3.82 -12.67
N MET A 169 14.15 3.29 -12.91
CA MET A 169 12.89 3.88 -12.46
C MET A 169 12.40 3.32 -11.13
N ARG A 170 13.03 2.27 -10.60
CA ARG A 170 12.71 1.72 -9.28
C ARG A 170 12.88 2.78 -8.21
N PHE A 171 11.99 2.70 -7.23
CA PHE A 171 11.94 3.63 -6.12
C PHE A 171 11.64 2.85 -4.83
N ASP A 172 12.38 3.16 -3.76
CA ASP A 172 12.10 2.59 -2.44
C ASP A 172 11.03 3.43 -1.75
N TRP A 173 9.82 2.87 -1.63
CA TRP A 173 8.69 3.55 -1.00
C TRP A 173 8.89 3.83 0.49
N ASN A 174 9.85 3.15 1.15
CA ASN A 174 10.21 3.46 2.54
C ASN A 174 10.91 4.82 2.68
N THR A 175 11.41 5.38 1.57
CA THR A 175 12.07 6.69 1.52
C THR A 175 11.14 7.81 1.02
N PHE A 176 9.87 7.51 0.76
CA PHE A 176 8.92 8.48 0.24
C PHE A 176 8.51 9.51 1.29
N ASP A 177 8.62 10.79 0.94
CA ASP A 177 8.12 11.90 1.72
C ASP A 177 6.94 12.54 0.96
N PRO A 178 5.70 12.52 1.47
CA PRO A 178 4.58 13.18 0.78
C PRO A 178 4.70 14.71 0.74
N SER A 179 5.50 15.33 1.61
CA SER A 179 5.81 16.76 1.58
C SER A 179 6.89 17.12 0.55
N ASP A 180 7.69 16.13 0.16
CA ASP A 180 8.67 16.19 -0.91
C ASP A 180 8.62 14.90 -1.74
N PRO A 181 7.61 14.72 -2.62
CA PRO A 181 7.33 13.46 -3.31
C PRO A 181 8.43 13.02 -4.29
N CYS A 182 9.44 13.87 -4.49
CA CYS A 182 10.61 13.62 -5.30
C CYS A 182 11.80 14.45 -4.80
N PRO A 183 12.49 14.05 -3.71
CA PRO A 183 13.58 14.86 -3.14
C PRO A 183 14.83 14.94 -4.04
N TYR A 184 14.82 14.24 -5.18
CA TYR A 184 15.93 14.20 -6.13
C TYR A 184 15.49 14.65 -7.53
N ILE A 185 15.82 15.90 -7.85
CA ILE A 185 16.17 16.32 -9.23
C ILE A 185 17.60 16.83 -9.19
N SER A 186 18.50 16.10 -9.85
CA SER A 186 19.25 16.59 -11.00
C SER A 186 20.49 15.73 -11.15
N LYS A 187 20.55 14.99 -12.25
CA LYS A 187 21.74 15.03 -13.11
C LYS A 187 21.27 15.12 -14.55
#